data_AF-A0A7G7GF70-F1
#
_entry.id   AF-A0A7G7GF70-F1
#
_cell.length_a   1.000
_cell.length_b   1.000
_cell.length_c   1.000
_cell.angle_alpha   90.00
_cell.angle_beta   90.00
_cell.angle_gamma   90.00
#
_symmetry.space_group_name_H-M   'P 1'
#
loop_
_entity.id
_entity.type
_entity.pdbx_description
1 polymer ?
#
loop_
_entity_poly.entity_id
_entity_poly.type
_entity_poly.pdbx_seq_one_letter_code
_entity_poly.pdbx_strand_id
1 'polypeptide(L)'
;MFNFLKKSGCKNVLLGCFWLFGYMDSAMAQSSAKVSPIALRAEPLKFTVKEFYIADVIDDRSDKKAVTYLIPPPASPTVPLATAAQPIDLQGGGLNAIREFVKQSWHQNTKLRPIVIRLKECKVQETANGKGRVDGRVSVAMAFEFLREGKPVHLVEYRGGARYGRPASSLTVIEPTLRQALIAGLSYINTWMNQEAGKNEKLATGIQVNFTDYLRNAEDDTVFYSPNRPLNWNDFTATPRGSRYAALVFPGFAYQGGSEVVNGVIQLNLAVKVYVIRSSSWVKPVARDAYSINHEQRHFDIVKLVAERFKRKIQPDSLTLEDYNSIVQYKFIESFREMNRLQEQYDSETGHGTNQAAQAAWNSRIEADLRKYGIKP
;
A
#
# COMPACT_ATOMS: atom_id res chain seq x y z
N MET A 1 -13.99 -76.41 -2.40
CA MET A 1 -14.38 -76.18 -3.81
C MET A 1 -13.12 -76.29 -4.66
N PHE A 2 -13.03 -77.38 -5.43
CA PHE A 2 -12.08 -77.72 -6.52
C PHE A 2 -10.54 -77.53 -6.35
N ASN A 3 -9.91 -78.59 -5.86
CA ASN A 3 -8.91 -79.49 -6.51
C ASN A 3 -7.99 -79.04 -7.68
N PHE A 4 -6.72 -79.46 -7.51
CA PHE A 4 -5.78 -80.10 -8.48
C PHE A 4 -5.17 -79.20 -9.58
N LEU A 5 -3.90 -79.28 -10.05
CA LEU A 5 -2.86 -80.32 -10.09
C LEU A 5 -1.50 -79.71 -10.53
N LYS A 6 -0.39 -80.35 -10.10
CA LYS A 6 0.90 -80.69 -10.80
C LYS A 6 1.00 -80.34 -12.31
N LYS A 7 2.15 -80.12 -12.96
CA LYS A 7 3.53 -80.63 -12.79
C LYS A 7 4.48 -79.93 -13.81
N SER A 8 5.75 -79.78 -13.40
CA SER A 8 7.04 -80.03 -14.10
C SER A 8 7.26 -79.75 -15.60
N GLY A 9 8.40 -79.11 -15.91
CA GLY A 9 9.13 -79.25 -17.18
C GLY A 9 10.54 -78.66 -17.11
N CYS A 10 11.55 -79.45 -17.43
CA CYS A 10 12.99 -79.23 -17.20
C CYS A 10 13.73 -78.70 -18.46
N LYS A 11 14.82 -77.95 -18.23
CA LYS A 11 16.11 -77.88 -18.96
C LYS A 11 16.13 -77.49 -20.46
N ASN A 12 16.90 -76.46 -20.80
CA ASN A 12 18.16 -76.61 -21.53
C ASN A 12 19.03 -75.34 -21.55
N VAL A 13 20.33 -75.57 -21.41
CA VAL A 13 21.46 -74.65 -21.52
C VAL A 13 21.87 -74.55 -22.99
N LEU A 14 22.26 -73.37 -23.48
CA LEU A 14 23.23 -73.23 -24.57
C LEU A 14 23.92 -71.86 -24.56
N LEU A 15 25.25 -71.93 -24.45
CA LEU A 15 26.23 -70.86 -24.62
C LEU A 15 26.26 -70.38 -26.08
N GLY A 16 26.47 -69.08 -26.30
CA GLY A 16 26.76 -68.55 -27.63
C GLY A 16 27.30 -67.11 -27.57
N CYS A 17 28.63 -66.96 -27.66
CA CYS A 17 29.32 -65.69 -27.91
C CYS A 17 28.91 -65.10 -29.26
N PHE A 18 28.55 -63.81 -29.33
CA PHE A 18 28.65 -63.03 -30.58
C PHE A 18 28.92 -61.54 -30.32
N TRP A 19 30.16 -61.16 -30.65
CA TRP A 19 30.65 -59.90 -31.24
C TRP A 19 30.13 -58.54 -30.76
N LEU A 20 31.06 -57.79 -30.16
CA LEU A 20 31.03 -56.34 -30.03
C LEU A 20 30.89 -55.66 -31.41
N PHE A 21 29.84 -54.88 -31.59
CA PHE A 21 29.86 -53.71 -32.47
C PHE A 21 29.93 -52.47 -31.58
N GLY A 22 31.14 -51.97 -31.37
CA GLY A 22 31.34 -50.67 -30.74
C GLY A 22 30.86 -49.56 -31.67
N TYR A 23 29.73 -48.95 -31.36
CA TYR A 23 29.44 -47.60 -31.82
C TYR A 23 30.42 -46.67 -31.10
N MET A 24 31.46 -46.22 -31.81
CA MET A 24 32.23 -45.06 -31.38
C MET A 24 31.38 -43.81 -31.62
N ASP A 25 30.53 -43.48 -30.66
CA ASP A 25 30.03 -42.11 -30.53
C ASP A 25 31.23 -41.21 -30.25
N SER A 26 31.75 -40.63 -31.33
CA SER A 26 32.73 -39.56 -31.27
C SER A 26 32.03 -38.32 -30.77
N ALA A 27 31.81 -38.22 -29.46
CA ALA A 27 31.48 -36.97 -28.81
C ALA A 27 32.67 -36.02 -29.03
N MET A 28 32.63 -35.24 -30.11
CA MET A 28 33.54 -34.13 -30.30
C MET A 28 33.28 -33.15 -29.15
N ALA A 29 34.12 -33.24 -28.12
CA ALA A 29 34.16 -32.27 -27.05
C ALA A 29 34.43 -30.90 -27.70
N GLN A 30 33.41 -30.05 -27.77
CA GLN A 30 33.55 -28.67 -28.20
C GLN A 30 34.47 -27.95 -27.21
N SER A 31 35.74 -27.82 -27.59
CA SER A 31 36.73 -27.06 -26.83
C SER A 31 36.38 -25.57 -26.96
N SER A 32 35.82 -25.00 -25.89
CA SER A 32 35.54 -23.56 -25.78
C SER A 32 36.64 -22.88 -24.97
N ALA A 33 36.96 -21.63 -25.30
CA ALA A 33 37.92 -20.86 -24.51
C ALA A 33 37.34 -20.59 -23.11
N LYS A 34 38.16 -20.71 -22.06
CA LYS A 34 37.75 -20.38 -20.69
C LYS A 34 37.50 -18.87 -20.60
N VAL A 35 36.25 -18.47 -20.36
CA VAL A 35 35.85 -17.07 -20.23
C VAL A 35 35.98 -16.62 -18.78
N SER A 36 36.68 -15.51 -18.54
CA SER A 36 36.75 -14.88 -17.22
C SER A 36 35.39 -14.26 -16.84
N PRO A 37 35.00 -14.27 -15.56
CA PRO A 37 33.80 -13.58 -15.09
C PRO A 37 33.76 -12.12 -15.51
N ILE A 38 32.57 -11.61 -15.82
CA ILE A 38 32.39 -10.19 -16.21
C ILE A 38 32.48 -9.31 -14.96
N ALA A 39 33.38 -8.33 -14.98
CA ALA A 39 33.50 -7.33 -13.92
C ALA A 39 32.53 -6.16 -14.17
N LEU A 40 31.43 -6.10 -13.41
CA LEU A 40 30.46 -5.00 -13.49
C LEU A 40 31.08 -3.71 -12.92
N ARG A 41 31.18 -2.66 -13.73
CA ARG A 41 31.81 -1.40 -13.35
C ARG A 41 30.75 -0.41 -12.85
N ALA A 42 30.98 0.18 -11.69
CA ALA A 42 30.18 1.32 -11.24
C ALA A 42 30.58 2.58 -12.02
N GLU A 43 29.59 3.30 -12.56
CA GLU A 43 29.77 4.66 -13.07
C GLU A 43 28.92 5.59 -12.20
N PRO A 44 29.48 6.67 -11.63
CA PRO A 44 28.71 7.63 -10.85
C PRO A 44 27.54 8.17 -11.68
N LEU A 45 26.34 8.16 -11.08
CA LEU A 45 25.17 8.72 -11.75
C LEU A 45 25.31 10.24 -11.87
N LYS A 46 24.82 10.79 -12.99
CA LYS A 46 24.88 12.23 -13.31
C LYS A 46 23.79 13.05 -12.61
N PHE A 47 23.32 12.58 -11.45
CA PHE A 47 22.31 13.27 -10.65
C PHE A 47 22.54 13.04 -9.15
N THR A 48 22.01 13.96 -8.34
CA THR A 48 22.02 13.83 -6.88
C THR A 48 20.68 13.29 -6.40
N VAL A 49 20.72 12.23 -5.59
CA VAL A 49 19.52 11.67 -4.95
C VAL A 49 19.13 12.54 -3.76
N LYS A 50 17.85 12.94 -3.69
CA LYS A 50 17.32 13.86 -2.66
C LYS A 50 16.30 13.23 -1.72
N GLU A 51 15.59 12.20 -2.18
CA GLU A 51 14.39 11.69 -1.48
C GLU A 51 14.61 10.37 -0.73
N PHE A 52 15.68 9.63 -1.07
CA PHE A 52 15.91 8.27 -0.57
C PHE A 52 17.39 7.85 -0.55
N TYR A 53 17.65 6.68 0.02
CA TYR A 53 18.87 5.91 -0.14
C TYR A 53 18.53 4.43 -0.35
N ILE A 54 19.45 3.64 -0.88
CA ILE A 54 19.27 2.18 -1.00
C ILE A 54 19.73 1.52 0.29
N ALA A 55 18.79 0.95 1.03
CA ALA A 55 19.04 0.20 2.25
C ALA A 55 19.53 -1.22 1.96
N ASP A 56 18.95 -1.89 0.96
CA ASP A 56 19.37 -3.23 0.55
C ASP A 56 18.97 -3.53 -0.90
N VAL A 57 19.63 -4.53 -1.49
CA VAL A 57 19.24 -5.19 -2.74
C VAL A 57 19.03 -6.67 -2.44
N ILE A 58 17.83 -7.16 -2.69
CA ILE A 58 17.41 -8.54 -2.44
C ILE A 58 17.28 -9.27 -3.77
N ASP A 59 17.89 -10.45 -3.86
CA ASP A 59 17.72 -11.34 -5.02
C ASP A 59 16.42 -12.14 -4.91
N ASP A 60 15.42 -11.73 -5.68
CA ASP A 60 14.11 -12.36 -5.78
C ASP A 60 13.86 -12.92 -7.18
N ARG A 61 14.95 -13.18 -7.92
CA ARG A 61 14.89 -13.79 -9.26
C ARG A 61 14.52 -15.26 -9.12
N SER A 62 13.76 -15.76 -10.08
CA SER A 62 13.47 -17.20 -10.19
C SER A 62 14.74 -18.01 -10.52
N ASP A 63 15.61 -17.44 -11.35
CA ASP A 63 16.91 -18.00 -11.70
C ASP A 63 18.03 -17.22 -11.01
N LYS A 64 18.59 -17.81 -9.95
CA LYS A 64 19.69 -17.25 -9.15
C LYS A 64 21.06 -17.86 -9.51
N LYS A 65 21.14 -18.74 -10.51
CA LYS A 65 22.38 -19.46 -10.85
C LYS A 65 23.45 -18.55 -11.43
N ALA A 66 23.06 -17.65 -12.33
CA ALA A 66 23.92 -16.65 -12.93
C ALA A 66 23.10 -15.44 -13.41
N VAL A 67 23.72 -14.27 -13.48
CA VAL A 67 23.17 -13.12 -14.21
C VAL A 67 23.40 -13.27 -15.71
N THR A 68 24.50 -13.89 -16.12
CA THR A 68 24.98 -13.89 -17.50
C THR A 68 25.08 -15.30 -18.07
N TYR A 69 24.39 -15.52 -19.18
CA TYR A 69 24.39 -16.75 -19.97
C TYR A 69 24.97 -16.43 -21.34
N LEU A 70 26.24 -16.76 -21.54
CA LEU A 70 27.04 -16.27 -22.66
C LEU A 70 27.52 -17.42 -23.55
N ILE A 71 27.72 -17.12 -24.83
CA ILE A 71 28.37 -18.02 -25.77
C ILE A 71 29.87 -17.73 -25.74
N PRO A 72 30.71 -18.64 -25.25
CA PRO A 72 32.15 -18.41 -25.17
C PRO A 72 32.75 -18.26 -26.59
N PRO A 73 33.81 -17.46 -26.74
CA PRO A 73 34.58 -17.43 -27.99
C PRO A 73 35.10 -18.84 -28.35
N PRO A 74 35.20 -19.17 -29.65
CA PRO A 74 35.79 -20.43 -30.07
C PRO A 74 37.26 -20.50 -29.66
N ALA A 75 37.75 -21.67 -29.25
CA ALA A 75 39.14 -21.85 -28.80
C ALA A 75 40.18 -21.63 -29.93
N SER A 76 39.75 -21.79 -31.18
CA SER A 76 40.53 -21.57 -32.40
C SER A 76 39.58 -21.21 -33.55
N PRO A 77 40.01 -20.49 -34.61
CA PRO A 77 39.19 -20.22 -35.79
C PRO A 77 38.59 -21.46 -36.46
N THR A 78 39.19 -22.63 -36.23
CA THR A 78 38.76 -23.93 -36.78
C THR A 78 37.67 -24.62 -35.95
N VAL A 79 37.41 -24.17 -34.72
CA VAL A 79 36.40 -24.77 -33.83
C VAL A 79 35.05 -24.08 -34.05
N PRO A 80 33.96 -24.84 -34.29
CA PRO A 80 32.63 -24.27 -34.43
C PRO A 80 32.21 -23.49 -33.18
N LEU A 81 31.47 -22.39 -33.39
CA LEU A 81 30.88 -21.62 -32.30
C LEU A 81 29.90 -22.49 -31.51
N ALA A 82 29.96 -22.40 -30.18
CA ALA A 82 29.01 -23.08 -29.32
C ALA A 82 27.57 -22.62 -29.62
N THR A 83 26.64 -23.57 -29.68
CA THR A 83 25.23 -23.31 -29.97
C THR A 83 24.42 -22.94 -28.73
N ALA A 84 24.88 -23.39 -27.55
CA ALA A 84 24.23 -23.13 -26.27
C ALA A 84 25.05 -22.13 -25.44
N ALA A 85 24.33 -21.22 -24.78
CA ALA A 85 24.92 -20.31 -23.82
C ALA A 85 25.26 -21.04 -22.50
N GLN A 86 26.39 -20.68 -21.91
CA GLN A 86 26.86 -21.21 -20.64
C GLN A 86 26.73 -20.16 -19.54
N PRO A 87 26.42 -20.57 -18.29
CA PRO A 87 26.40 -19.64 -17.16
C PRO A 87 27.83 -19.16 -16.88
N ILE A 88 28.06 -17.86 -17.10
CA ILE A 88 29.34 -17.20 -16.82
C ILE A 88 29.00 -15.97 -16.00
N ASP A 89 28.87 -16.14 -14.68
CA ASP A 89 28.35 -15.09 -13.79
C ASP A 89 29.30 -13.89 -13.65
N LEU A 90 28.82 -12.84 -12.97
CA LEU A 90 29.61 -11.66 -12.65
C LEU A 90 30.74 -11.99 -11.66
N GLN A 91 31.82 -11.21 -11.72
CA GLN A 91 32.90 -11.29 -10.74
C GLN A 91 32.37 -11.05 -9.32
N GLY A 92 32.58 -12.01 -8.41
CA GLY A 92 32.05 -11.96 -7.04
C GLY A 92 30.62 -12.50 -6.88
N GLY A 93 30.00 -12.96 -7.96
CA GLY A 93 28.63 -13.47 -8.01
C GLY A 93 27.60 -12.38 -8.30
N GLY A 94 26.52 -12.75 -9.00
CA GLY A 94 25.53 -11.82 -9.55
C GLY A 94 24.97 -10.81 -8.55
N LEU A 95 24.46 -11.27 -7.40
CA LEU A 95 23.87 -10.39 -6.39
C LEU A 95 24.91 -9.45 -5.76
N ASN A 96 26.08 -9.98 -5.38
CA ASN A 96 27.11 -9.18 -4.73
C ASN A 96 27.66 -8.11 -5.68
N ALA A 97 27.88 -8.45 -6.95
CA ALA A 97 28.30 -7.50 -7.96
C ALA A 97 27.26 -6.38 -8.15
N ILE A 98 25.96 -6.70 -8.16
CA ILE A 98 24.89 -5.69 -8.27
C ILE A 98 24.79 -4.84 -7.00
N ARG A 99 24.95 -5.42 -5.80
CA ARG A 99 24.99 -4.67 -4.54
C ARG A 99 26.12 -3.64 -4.52
N GLU A 100 27.33 -4.08 -4.86
CA GLU A 100 28.49 -3.18 -4.94
C GLU A 100 28.30 -2.11 -6.01
N PHE A 101 27.77 -2.49 -7.18
CA PHE A 101 27.42 -1.55 -8.24
C PHE A 101 26.46 -0.45 -7.73
N VAL A 102 25.35 -0.82 -7.08
CA VAL A 102 24.38 0.15 -6.54
C VAL A 102 25.00 1.03 -5.45
N LYS A 103 25.75 0.42 -4.53
CA LYS A 103 26.44 1.13 -3.44
C LYS A 103 27.43 2.17 -3.96
N GLN A 104 28.12 1.87 -5.06
CA GLN A 104 29.11 2.75 -5.68
C GLN A 104 28.50 3.73 -6.70
N SER A 105 27.25 3.54 -7.11
CA SER A 105 26.58 4.39 -8.12
C SER A 105 26.24 5.79 -7.59
N TRP A 106 26.04 5.97 -6.27
CA TRP A 106 25.84 7.29 -5.64
C TRP A 106 26.07 7.28 -4.12
N HIS A 107 26.15 8.48 -3.52
CA HIS A 107 26.29 8.67 -2.08
C HIS A 107 25.00 8.33 -1.30
N GLN A 108 25.08 7.35 -0.40
CA GLN A 108 23.95 6.90 0.41
C GLN A 108 23.74 7.81 1.64
N ASN A 109 22.84 8.79 1.53
CA ASN A 109 22.43 9.59 2.70
C ASN A 109 21.39 8.84 3.52
N THR A 110 21.83 8.18 4.60
CA THR A 110 20.98 7.35 5.48
C THR A 110 19.94 8.13 6.27
N LYS A 111 19.93 9.47 6.21
CA LYS A 111 18.86 10.31 6.77
C LYS A 111 17.62 10.39 5.87
N LEU A 112 17.72 9.92 4.62
CA LEU A 112 16.62 9.91 3.67
C LEU A 112 15.78 8.62 3.80
N ARG A 113 14.75 8.46 2.97
CA ARG A 113 13.89 7.27 3.01
C ARG A 113 14.68 5.99 2.64
N PRO A 114 14.65 4.92 3.46
CA PRO A 114 15.24 3.63 3.12
C PRO A 114 14.44 2.91 2.02
N ILE A 115 15.07 2.68 0.87
CA ILE A 115 14.48 1.91 -0.24
C ILE A 115 15.19 0.57 -0.36
N VAL A 116 14.41 -0.50 -0.51
CA VAL A 116 14.89 -1.84 -0.86
C VAL A 116 14.59 -2.09 -2.33
N ILE A 117 15.60 -2.59 -3.05
CA ILE A 117 15.44 -3.06 -4.42
C ILE A 117 15.26 -4.58 -4.38
N ARG A 118 14.11 -5.08 -4.83
CA ARG A 118 13.93 -6.51 -5.13
C ARG A 118 14.22 -6.75 -6.60
N LEU A 119 15.31 -7.48 -6.88
CA LEU A 119 15.63 -7.94 -8.22
C LEU A 119 14.69 -9.08 -8.59
N LYS A 120 13.71 -8.80 -9.45
CA LYS A 120 12.78 -9.81 -9.98
C LYS A 120 13.34 -10.50 -11.23
N GLU A 121 14.12 -9.76 -12.01
CA GLU A 121 14.88 -10.27 -13.15
C GLU A 121 16.16 -9.47 -13.31
N CYS A 122 17.27 -10.14 -13.57
CA CYS A 122 18.51 -9.52 -14.05
C CYS A 122 19.26 -10.61 -14.80
N LYS A 123 19.10 -10.61 -16.12
CA LYS A 123 19.57 -11.67 -16.99
C LYS A 123 20.16 -11.11 -18.28
N VAL A 124 21.35 -11.56 -18.62
CA VAL A 124 21.92 -11.47 -19.95
C VAL A 124 21.83 -12.86 -20.57
N GLN A 125 21.21 -12.95 -21.74
CA GLN A 125 21.04 -14.20 -22.47
C GLN A 125 21.54 -14.01 -23.90
N GLU A 126 22.47 -14.86 -24.31
CA GLU A 126 22.98 -14.91 -25.67
C GLU A 126 22.41 -16.08 -26.47
N THR A 127 22.34 -15.88 -27.79
CA THR A 127 21.94 -16.86 -28.80
C THR A 127 22.87 -16.76 -30.01
N ALA A 128 23.29 -17.90 -30.55
CA ALA A 128 24.11 -17.93 -31.77
C ALA A 128 23.26 -17.51 -32.98
N ASN A 129 23.80 -16.63 -33.81
CA ASN A 129 23.12 -16.04 -34.97
C ASN A 129 23.56 -16.68 -36.31
N GLY A 130 24.55 -17.59 -36.26
CA GLY A 130 25.25 -18.08 -37.45
C GLY A 130 26.33 -17.09 -37.91
N LYS A 131 27.17 -17.49 -38.87
CA LYS A 131 28.23 -16.63 -39.45
C LYS A 131 29.21 -16.00 -38.43
N GLY A 132 29.47 -16.67 -37.31
CA GLY A 132 30.40 -16.18 -36.27
C GLY A 132 29.89 -14.97 -35.47
N ARG A 133 28.57 -14.73 -35.43
CA ARG A 133 27.95 -13.67 -34.64
C ARG A 133 27.12 -14.23 -33.49
N VAL A 134 26.99 -13.41 -32.45
CA VAL A 134 26.19 -13.68 -31.26
C VAL A 134 25.26 -12.50 -31.02
N ASP A 135 23.98 -12.80 -30.81
CA ASP A 135 22.98 -11.83 -30.38
C ASP A 135 22.75 -11.98 -28.88
N GLY A 136 22.69 -10.85 -28.17
CA GLY A 136 22.52 -10.80 -26.73
C GLY A 136 21.32 -9.95 -26.32
N ARG A 137 20.64 -10.39 -25.27
CA ARG A 137 19.53 -9.67 -24.65
C ARG A 137 19.80 -9.49 -23.16
N VAL A 138 19.71 -8.26 -22.70
CA VAL A 138 19.67 -7.90 -21.28
C VAL A 138 18.21 -7.67 -20.89
N SER A 139 17.76 -8.30 -19.81
CA SER A 139 16.45 -8.10 -19.18
C SER A 139 16.66 -7.74 -17.72
N VAL A 140 15.99 -6.68 -17.26
CA VAL A 140 16.04 -6.18 -15.87
C VAL A 140 14.62 -5.91 -15.40
N ALA A 141 14.26 -6.45 -14.24
CA ALA A 141 13.04 -6.12 -13.53
C ALA A 141 13.35 -5.87 -12.05
N MET A 142 12.95 -4.71 -11.54
CA MET A 142 13.20 -4.27 -10.17
C MET A 142 11.88 -3.82 -9.54
N ALA A 143 11.54 -4.35 -8.38
CA ALA A 143 10.49 -3.78 -7.54
C ALA A 143 11.15 -2.92 -6.45
N PHE A 144 10.64 -1.71 -6.24
CA PHE A 144 11.13 -0.79 -5.23
C PHE A 144 10.17 -0.75 -4.04
N GLU A 145 10.71 -0.91 -2.84
CA GLU A 145 9.95 -0.94 -1.59
C GLU A 145 10.49 0.11 -0.62
N PHE A 146 9.62 0.88 0.01
CA PHE A 146 9.97 1.77 1.12
C PHE A 146 9.88 1.00 2.44
N LEU A 147 10.95 1.00 3.24
CA LEU A 147 10.92 0.46 4.60
C LEU A 147 10.33 1.50 5.57
N ARG A 148 9.00 1.49 5.70
CA ARG A 148 8.28 2.32 6.68
C ARG A 148 8.22 1.57 8.01
N GLU A 149 8.87 2.10 9.04
CA GLU A 149 8.90 1.48 10.38
C GLU A 149 9.35 0.01 10.35
N GLY A 150 10.32 -0.31 9.47
CA GLY A 150 10.83 -1.67 9.26
C GLY A 150 9.95 -2.59 8.40
N LYS A 151 8.76 -2.15 7.96
CA LYS A 151 7.88 -2.92 7.08
C LYS A 151 8.02 -2.47 5.62
N PRO A 152 8.09 -3.41 4.66
CA PRO A 152 8.17 -3.06 3.25
C PRO A 152 6.81 -2.58 2.71
N VAL A 153 6.81 -1.38 2.13
CA VAL A 153 5.68 -0.80 1.39
C VAL A 153 6.05 -0.78 -0.09
N HIS A 154 5.33 -1.56 -0.91
CA HIS A 154 5.56 -1.59 -2.35
C HIS A 154 5.24 -0.23 -2.99
N LEU A 155 6.20 0.32 -3.73
CA LEU A 155 6.08 1.62 -4.41
C LEU A 155 5.77 1.43 -5.89
N VAL A 156 6.73 0.89 -6.64
CA VAL A 156 6.70 0.83 -8.10
C VAL A 156 7.57 -0.32 -8.62
N GLU A 157 7.26 -0.83 -9.81
CA GLU A 157 8.11 -1.75 -10.56
C GLU A 157 8.71 -1.09 -11.80
N TYR A 158 9.98 -1.36 -12.05
CA TYR A 158 10.66 -1.07 -13.31
C TYR A 158 10.88 -2.36 -14.09
N ARG A 159 10.60 -2.33 -15.39
CA ARG A 159 10.98 -3.38 -16.34
C ARG A 159 11.66 -2.74 -17.54
N GLY A 160 12.84 -3.21 -17.85
CA GLY A 160 13.64 -2.69 -18.95
C GLY A 160 14.69 -3.69 -19.40
N GLY A 161 15.57 -3.23 -20.27
CA GLY A 161 16.57 -4.09 -20.88
C GLY A 161 17.21 -3.45 -22.09
N ALA A 162 18.04 -4.22 -22.77
CA ALA A 162 18.72 -3.80 -23.98
C ALA A 162 19.04 -5.02 -24.85
N ARG A 163 19.37 -4.77 -26.11
CA ARG A 163 19.89 -5.80 -27.02
C ARG A 163 21.22 -5.35 -27.58
N TYR A 164 22.09 -6.31 -27.84
CA TYR A 164 23.35 -6.07 -28.54
C TYR A 164 23.63 -7.22 -29.51
N GLY A 165 24.47 -6.94 -30.50
CA GLY A 165 25.08 -7.97 -31.34
C GLY A 165 26.59 -7.84 -31.25
N ARG A 166 27.31 -8.97 -31.24
CA ARG A 166 28.77 -8.97 -31.19
C ARG A 166 29.38 -10.04 -32.10
N PRO A 167 30.62 -9.83 -32.59
CA PRO A 167 31.43 -10.93 -33.10
C PRO A 167 31.68 -11.97 -32.01
N ALA A 168 31.71 -13.26 -32.37
CA ALA A 168 31.97 -14.34 -31.41
C ALA A 168 33.30 -14.20 -30.66
N SER A 169 34.29 -13.53 -31.27
CA SER A 169 35.63 -13.28 -30.71
C SER A 169 35.70 -12.15 -29.68
N SER A 170 34.66 -11.34 -29.52
CA SER A 170 34.66 -10.18 -28.62
C SER A 170 33.58 -10.27 -27.57
N LEU A 171 33.87 -9.85 -26.33
CA LEU A 171 32.94 -9.78 -25.20
C LEU A 171 32.72 -8.33 -24.69
N THR A 172 33.31 -7.33 -25.36
CA THR A 172 33.42 -5.96 -24.83
C THR A 172 32.10 -5.22 -24.68
N VAL A 173 31.06 -5.61 -25.41
CA VAL A 173 29.74 -4.94 -25.40
C VAL A 173 28.84 -5.39 -24.24
N ILE A 174 29.15 -6.54 -23.62
CA ILE A 174 28.25 -7.19 -22.66
C ILE A 174 28.11 -6.37 -21.39
N GLU A 175 29.26 -6.04 -20.78
CA GLU A 175 29.30 -5.27 -19.53
C GLU A 175 28.70 -3.87 -19.68
N PRO A 176 29.07 -3.05 -20.68
CA PRO A 176 28.48 -1.72 -20.83
C PRO A 176 26.97 -1.78 -21.04
N THR A 177 26.48 -2.79 -21.75
CA THR A 177 25.04 -2.94 -22.02
C THR A 177 24.27 -3.33 -20.76
N LEU A 178 24.80 -4.27 -19.97
CA LEU A 178 24.22 -4.63 -18.67
C LEU A 178 24.22 -3.42 -17.72
N ARG A 179 25.35 -2.73 -17.62
CA ARG A 179 25.53 -1.54 -16.79
C ARG A 179 24.52 -0.45 -17.14
N GLN A 180 24.35 -0.13 -18.42
CA GLN A 180 23.37 0.87 -18.86
C GLN A 180 21.92 0.45 -18.54
N ALA A 181 21.58 -0.84 -18.67
CA ALA A 181 20.25 -1.34 -18.30
C ALA A 181 19.96 -1.19 -16.78
N LEU A 182 20.96 -1.42 -15.93
CA LEU A 182 20.86 -1.20 -14.47
C LEU A 182 20.77 0.30 -14.13
N ILE A 183 21.62 1.14 -14.75
CA ILE A 183 21.57 2.61 -14.61
C ILE A 183 20.19 3.15 -14.96
N ALA A 184 19.55 2.62 -16.00
CA ALA A 184 18.20 3.03 -16.39
C ALA A 184 17.16 2.75 -15.27
N GLY A 185 17.23 1.59 -14.62
CA GLY A 185 16.35 1.26 -13.48
C GLY A 185 16.59 2.16 -12.26
N LEU A 186 17.83 2.49 -11.97
CA LEU A 186 18.19 3.41 -10.88
C LEU A 186 17.78 4.86 -11.17
N SER A 187 17.91 5.29 -12.42
CA SER A 187 17.46 6.60 -12.89
C SER A 187 15.94 6.72 -12.85
N TYR A 188 15.25 5.61 -13.16
CA TYR A 188 13.80 5.51 -13.10
C TYR A 188 13.28 5.77 -11.67
N ILE A 189 13.79 5.05 -10.66
CA ILE A 189 13.32 5.26 -9.28
C ILE A 189 13.65 6.66 -8.78
N ASN A 190 14.80 7.22 -9.14
CA ASN A 190 15.12 8.61 -8.76
C ASN A 190 14.12 9.61 -9.37
N THR A 191 13.79 9.44 -10.65
CA THR A 191 12.81 10.29 -11.33
C THR A 191 11.43 10.15 -10.69
N TRP A 192 10.98 8.92 -10.46
CA TRP A 192 9.70 8.63 -9.82
C TRP A 192 9.63 9.22 -8.41
N MET A 193 10.65 9.02 -7.58
CA MET A 193 10.71 9.56 -6.22
C MET A 193 10.62 11.10 -6.22
N ASN A 194 11.34 11.79 -7.10
CA ASN A 194 11.27 13.25 -7.20
C ASN A 194 9.89 13.76 -7.63
N GLN A 195 9.14 12.98 -8.39
CA GLN A 195 7.78 13.32 -8.83
C GLN A 195 6.72 13.01 -7.77
N GLU A 196 6.94 11.99 -6.95
CA GLU A 196 5.93 11.39 -6.08
C GLU A 196 6.11 11.71 -4.60
N ALA A 197 7.32 12.04 -4.14
CA ALA A 197 7.62 12.22 -2.70
C ALA A 197 6.72 13.23 -1.99
N GLY A 198 6.26 14.27 -2.70
CA GLY A 198 5.41 15.32 -2.14
C GLY A 198 3.90 15.04 -2.17
N LYS A 199 3.44 14.04 -2.93
CA LYS A 199 2.01 13.83 -3.24
C LYS A 199 1.52 12.37 -3.15
N ASN A 200 2.45 11.42 -3.02
CA ASN A 200 2.11 10.01 -2.94
C ASN A 200 1.92 9.60 -1.48
N GLU A 201 0.74 9.08 -1.15
CA GLU A 201 0.37 8.68 0.21
C GLU A 201 1.28 7.59 0.78
N LYS A 202 1.79 6.69 -0.07
CA LYS A 202 2.77 5.66 0.35
C LYS A 202 4.12 6.25 0.75
N LEU A 203 4.40 7.50 0.39
CA LEU A 203 5.63 8.22 0.75
C LEU A 203 5.42 9.28 1.83
N ALA A 204 4.18 9.44 2.30
CA ALA A 204 3.86 10.39 3.35
C ALA A 204 4.63 10.09 4.64
N THR A 205 4.99 11.16 5.34
CA THR A 205 5.83 11.16 6.55
C THR A 205 5.06 11.58 7.79
N GLY A 206 3.85 12.09 7.64
CA GLY A 206 2.99 12.52 8.73
C GLY A 206 1.54 12.69 8.30
N ILE A 207 0.68 12.90 9.28
CA ILE A 207 -0.74 13.21 9.11
C ILE A 207 -1.04 14.50 9.85
N GLN A 208 -1.81 15.36 9.21
CA GLN A 208 -2.45 16.51 9.81
C GLN A 208 -3.96 16.36 9.69
N VAL A 209 -4.69 16.72 10.74
CA VAL A 209 -6.15 16.63 10.78
C VAL A 209 -6.72 18.02 10.88
N ASN A 210 -7.60 18.38 9.94
CA ASN A 210 -8.29 19.66 9.91
C ASN A 210 -9.79 19.42 10.02
N PHE A 211 -10.42 20.01 11.04
CA PHE A 211 -11.86 19.92 11.23
C PHE A 211 -12.54 21.23 10.86
N THR A 212 -13.72 21.11 10.25
CA THR A 212 -14.67 22.21 10.07
C THR A 212 -16.06 21.79 10.55
N ASP A 213 -16.83 22.76 11.07
CA ASP A 213 -18.24 22.56 11.33
C ASP A 213 -19.05 22.95 10.10
N TYR A 214 -19.97 22.08 9.69
CA TYR A 214 -20.87 22.35 8.59
C TYR A 214 -22.05 23.19 9.09
N LEU A 215 -22.07 24.46 8.69
CA LEU A 215 -23.08 25.44 9.12
C LEU A 215 -24.10 25.80 8.02
N ARG A 216 -23.98 25.19 6.83
CA ARG A 216 -24.77 25.58 5.66
C ARG A 216 -26.18 24.99 5.73
N ASN A 217 -27.17 25.82 6.02
CA ASN A 217 -28.60 25.47 5.90
C ASN A 217 -29.08 25.61 4.44
N ALA A 218 -28.54 24.79 3.53
CA ALA A 218 -29.03 24.71 2.14
C ALA A 218 -29.98 23.52 1.91
N GLU A 219 -30.21 22.73 2.94
CA GLU A 219 -31.11 21.58 2.93
C GLU A 219 -32.40 21.99 3.63
N ASP A 220 -33.53 22.01 2.91
CA ASP A 220 -34.80 22.55 3.43
C ASP A 220 -35.33 21.76 4.65
N ASP A 221 -35.06 20.45 4.69
CA ASP A 221 -35.52 19.54 5.74
C ASP A 221 -34.51 19.34 6.89
N THR A 222 -33.33 19.97 6.80
CA THR A 222 -32.24 19.76 7.77
C THR A 222 -31.91 21.04 8.52
N VAL A 223 -31.87 20.94 9.84
CA VAL A 223 -31.44 22.00 10.76
C VAL A 223 -30.02 21.70 11.20
N PHE A 224 -29.02 22.49 10.77
CA PHE A 224 -27.65 22.33 11.28
C PHE A 224 -27.43 23.10 12.58
N TYR A 225 -26.62 22.52 13.46
CA TYR A 225 -26.35 23.06 14.79
C TYR A 225 -25.62 24.39 14.71
N SER A 226 -26.16 25.39 15.40
CA SER A 226 -25.51 26.68 15.58
C SER A 226 -25.99 27.29 16.90
N PRO A 227 -25.08 27.79 17.76
CA PRO A 227 -25.45 28.56 18.95
C PRO A 227 -26.40 29.73 18.66
N ASN A 228 -26.30 30.31 17.45
CA ASN A 228 -27.11 31.45 17.04
C ASN A 228 -28.44 31.05 16.37
N ARG A 229 -28.71 29.75 16.23
CA ARG A 229 -29.97 29.20 15.71
C ARG A 229 -30.37 28.02 16.61
N PRO A 230 -30.98 28.29 17.78
CA PRO A 230 -31.62 27.23 18.57
C PRO A 230 -32.84 26.67 17.83
N LEU A 231 -33.26 25.47 18.21
CA LEU A 231 -34.50 24.86 17.71
C LEU A 231 -35.69 25.75 18.05
N ASN A 232 -36.63 25.82 17.11
CA ASN A 232 -37.94 26.43 17.31
C ASN A 232 -39.03 25.45 16.83
N TRP A 233 -40.28 25.65 17.22
CA TRP A 233 -41.35 24.70 16.89
C TRP A 233 -41.65 24.55 15.39
N ASN A 234 -41.17 25.46 14.52
CA ASN A 234 -41.29 25.27 13.07
C ASN A 234 -40.31 24.21 12.54
N ASP A 235 -39.32 23.80 13.33
CA ASP A 235 -38.38 22.72 12.98
C ASP A 235 -39.01 21.32 13.16
N PHE A 236 -40.24 21.22 13.67
CA PHE A 236 -40.95 19.97 13.95
C PHE A 236 -42.14 19.81 12.99
N THR A 237 -41.89 19.32 11.79
CA THR A 237 -42.88 19.29 10.70
C THR A 237 -43.60 17.95 10.56
N ALA A 238 -43.14 16.90 11.25
CA ALA A 238 -43.77 15.59 11.22
C ALA A 238 -45.07 15.55 12.03
N THR A 239 -45.99 14.65 11.64
CA THR A 239 -47.25 14.44 12.37
C THR A 239 -47.07 13.41 13.50
N PRO A 240 -47.45 13.72 14.76
CA PRO A 240 -47.44 12.73 15.84
C PRO A 240 -48.43 11.58 15.57
N ARG A 241 -47.97 10.33 15.61
CA ARG A 241 -48.83 9.14 15.42
C ARG A 241 -48.79 8.22 16.65
N GLY A 242 -49.86 8.21 17.45
CA GLY A 242 -50.08 7.22 18.52
C GLY A 242 -49.04 7.17 19.65
N SER A 243 -48.09 8.11 19.71
CA SER A 243 -47.04 8.13 20.72
C SER A 243 -47.57 8.60 22.07
N ARG A 244 -47.05 8.01 23.16
CA ARG A 244 -47.28 8.49 24.54
C ARG A 244 -46.51 9.77 24.86
N TYR A 245 -45.44 10.07 24.12
CA TYR A 245 -44.58 11.23 24.37
C TYR A 245 -45.22 12.53 23.87
N ALA A 246 -44.72 13.66 24.39
CA ALA A 246 -45.23 15.00 24.13
C ALA A 246 -44.63 15.61 22.85
N ALA A 247 -43.36 15.33 22.59
CA ALA A 247 -42.61 15.68 21.40
C ALA A 247 -41.55 14.59 21.10
N LEU A 248 -40.91 14.70 19.95
CA LEU A 248 -39.74 13.93 19.57
C LEU A 248 -38.91 14.77 18.58
N VAL A 249 -37.64 14.96 18.90
CA VAL A 249 -36.62 15.46 17.98
C VAL A 249 -35.83 14.30 17.36
N PHE A 250 -35.43 14.45 16.10
CA PHE A 250 -34.59 13.48 15.41
C PHE A 250 -33.20 14.07 15.11
N PRO A 251 -32.29 14.12 16.09
CA PRO A 251 -30.96 14.67 15.91
C PRO A 251 -29.97 13.58 15.47
N GLY A 252 -28.87 13.99 14.86
CA GLY A 252 -27.78 13.11 14.49
C GLY A 252 -26.51 13.87 14.16
N PHE A 253 -25.41 13.16 14.04
CA PHE A 253 -24.20 13.72 13.45
C PHE A 253 -23.61 12.79 12.41
N ALA A 254 -22.97 13.41 11.43
CA ALA A 254 -22.22 12.75 10.37
C ALA A 254 -20.92 13.52 10.15
N TYR A 255 -20.02 12.96 9.35
CA TYR A 255 -18.92 13.72 8.79
C TYR A 255 -18.81 13.42 7.30
N GLN A 256 -18.24 14.36 6.56
CA GLN A 256 -17.81 14.18 5.19
C GLN A 256 -16.40 14.72 5.07
N GLY A 257 -15.64 14.25 4.10
CA GLY A 257 -14.28 14.72 3.93
C GLY A 257 -13.47 13.84 2.99
N GLY A 258 -12.20 14.17 2.90
CA GLY A 258 -11.22 13.44 2.12
C GLY A 258 -9.83 13.71 2.63
N SER A 259 -8.89 12.93 2.09
CA SER A 259 -7.46 13.13 2.30
C SER A 259 -6.82 13.59 1.00
N GLU A 260 -5.80 14.43 1.15
CA GLU A 260 -4.85 14.76 0.08
C GLU A 260 -3.43 14.75 0.67
N VAL A 261 -2.42 14.64 -0.18
CA VAL A 261 -1.03 14.70 0.26
C VAL A 261 -0.42 16.00 -0.22
N VAL A 262 0.01 16.83 0.73
CA VAL A 262 0.64 18.11 0.46
C VAL A 262 2.01 18.12 1.13
N ASN A 263 3.06 18.35 0.34
CA ASN A 263 4.45 18.37 0.82
C ASN A 263 4.84 17.11 1.63
N GLY A 264 4.34 15.94 1.22
CA GLY A 264 4.63 14.67 1.88
C GLY A 264 3.91 14.45 3.22
N VAL A 265 2.87 15.23 3.51
CA VAL A 265 2.00 15.10 4.69
C VAL A 265 0.56 14.85 4.23
N ILE A 266 -0.09 13.84 4.81
CA ILE A 266 -1.51 13.58 4.58
C ILE A 266 -2.33 14.65 5.30
N GLN A 267 -3.08 15.45 4.55
CA GLN A 267 -4.05 16.43 5.06
C GLN A 267 -5.42 15.78 5.09
N LEU A 268 -5.88 15.41 6.28
CA LEU A 268 -7.20 14.84 6.50
C LEU A 268 -8.19 15.96 6.82
N ASN A 269 -9.01 16.33 5.83
CA ASN A 269 -9.97 17.43 5.94
C ASN A 269 -11.38 16.90 6.18
N LEU A 270 -11.91 17.09 7.39
CA LEU A 270 -13.19 16.55 7.83
C LEU A 270 -14.18 17.66 8.19
N ALA A 271 -15.31 17.69 7.49
CA ALA A 271 -16.46 18.54 7.82
C ALA A 271 -17.48 17.75 8.63
N VAL A 272 -17.67 18.14 9.89
CA VAL A 272 -18.62 17.51 10.82
C VAL A 272 -19.97 18.20 10.70
N LYS A 273 -21.02 17.40 10.52
CA LYS A 273 -22.41 17.83 10.43
C LYS A 273 -23.11 17.40 11.71
N VAL A 274 -23.64 18.34 12.49
CA VAL A 274 -24.55 18.06 13.60
C VAL A 274 -25.90 18.63 13.19
N TYR A 275 -26.94 17.79 13.15
CA TYR A 275 -28.19 18.14 12.50
C TYR A 275 -29.44 17.60 13.20
N VAL A 276 -30.59 18.18 12.87
CA VAL A 276 -31.95 17.67 13.16
C VAL A 276 -32.73 17.55 11.84
N ILE A 277 -33.46 16.45 11.66
CA ILE A 277 -34.33 16.22 10.51
C ILE A 277 -35.76 16.66 10.84
N ARG A 278 -36.26 17.67 10.13
CA ARG A 278 -37.55 18.32 10.45
C ARG A 278 -38.72 17.39 10.20
N SER A 279 -38.73 16.72 9.05
CA SER A 279 -39.73 15.73 8.65
C SER A 279 -39.77 14.47 9.50
N SER A 280 -38.80 14.29 10.40
CA SER A 280 -38.76 13.20 11.39
C SER A 280 -39.00 13.67 12.82
N SER A 281 -39.14 14.99 13.04
CA SER A 281 -39.35 15.61 14.34
C SER A 281 -40.78 16.11 14.47
N TRP A 282 -41.46 15.84 15.60
CA TRP A 282 -42.85 16.23 15.83
C TRP A 282 -43.10 16.74 17.24
N VAL A 283 -44.17 17.51 17.42
CA VAL A 283 -44.64 18.00 18.72
C VAL A 283 -46.16 17.98 18.78
N LYS A 284 -46.76 17.59 19.91
CA LYS A 284 -48.19 17.72 20.15
C LYS A 284 -48.55 19.17 20.50
N PRO A 285 -49.74 19.68 20.12
CA PRO A 285 -50.12 21.06 20.41
C PRO A 285 -49.98 21.47 21.88
N VAL A 286 -50.31 20.56 22.81
CA VAL A 286 -50.24 20.79 24.27
C VAL A 286 -48.82 20.95 24.82
N ALA A 287 -47.80 20.55 24.07
CA ALA A 287 -46.40 20.58 24.47
C ALA A 287 -45.62 21.73 23.82
N ARG A 288 -46.31 22.66 23.14
CA ARG A 288 -45.68 23.83 22.51
C ARG A 288 -45.40 24.93 23.53
N ASP A 289 -44.51 24.64 24.47
CA ASP A 289 -44.10 25.55 25.53
C ASP A 289 -42.56 25.67 25.60
N ALA A 290 -42.07 26.63 26.39
CA ALA A 290 -40.64 26.93 26.49
C ALA A 290 -39.83 25.83 27.20
N TYR A 291 -40.46 25.06 28.08
CA TYR A 291 -39.79 23.99 28.83
C TYR A 291 -39.64 22.73 27.96
N SER A 292 -40.70 22.35 27.25
CA SER A 292 -40.70 21.24 26.31
C SER A 292 -39.72 21.47 25.16
N ILE A 293 -39.64 22.68 24.59
CA ILE A 293 -38.64 22.94 23.53
C ILE A 293 -37.21 22.91 24.05
N ASN A 294 -36.99 23.33 25.30
CA ASN A 294 -35.69 23.20 25.94
C ASN A 294 -35.28 21.74 26.08
N HIS A 295 -36.22 20.84 26.37
CA HIS A 295 -35.94 19.40 26.43
C HIS A 295 -35.39 18.88 25.09
N GLU A 296 -36.08 19.19 24.00
CA GLU A 296 -35.66 18.79 22.65
C GLU A 296 -34.35 19.45 22.22
N GLN A 297 -34.12 20.71 22.61
CA GLN A 297 -32.86 21.40 22.36
C GLN A 297 -31.68 20.67 23.04
N ARG A 298 -31.86 20.15 24.26
CA ARG A 298 -30.80 19.39 24.95
C ARG A 298 -30.41 18.09 24.27
N HIS A 299 -31.35 17.40 23.60
CA HIS A 299 -30.98 16.29 22.72
C HIS A 299 -30.02 16.75 21.59
N PHE A 300 -30.30 17.90 20.97
CA PHE A 300 -29.43 18.45 19.94
C PHE A 300 -28.04 18.84 20.48
N ASP A 301 -27.99 19.41 21.69
CA ASP A 301 -26.75 19.75 22.38
C ASP A 301 -25.93 18.53 22.80
N ILE A 302 -26.58 17.43 23.21
CA ILE A 302 -25.94 16.14 23.46
C ILE A 302 -25.25 15.64 22.19
N VAL A 303 -25.91 15.71 21.04
CA VAL A 303 -25.30 15.31 19.77
C VAL A 303 -24.09 16.21 19.44
N LYS A 304 -24.19 17.52 19.66
CA LYS A 304 -23.03 18.42 19.49
C LYS A 304 -21.88 18.05 20.41
N LEU A 305 -22.15 17.77 21.68
CA LEU A 305 -21.14 17.35 22.64
C LEU A 305 -20.40 16.09 22.18
N VAL A 306 -21.13 15.09 21.69
CA VAL A 306 -20.53 13.85 21.19
C VAL A 306 -19.74 14.09 19.90
N ALA A 307 -20.21 14.96 19.01
CA ALA A 307 -19.45 15.35 17.82
C ALA A 307 -18.11 16.03 18.19
N GLU A 308 -18.08 16.87 19.23
CA GLU A 308 -16.83 17.46 19.72
C GLU A 308 -15.90 16.43 20.38
N ARG A 309 -16.46 15.44 21.09
CA ARG A 309 -15.69 14.30 21.59
C ARG A 309 -15.11 13.47 20.45
N PHE A 310 -15.87 13.24 19.37
CA PHE A 310 -15.38 12.58 18.16
C PHE A 310 -14.16 13.32 17.58
N LYS A 311 -14.23 14.64 17.40
CA LYS A 311 -13.07 15.44 16.93
C LYS A 311 -11.83 15.25 17.80
N ARG A 312 -11.99 15.21 19.13
CA ARG A 312 -10.87 14.92 20.06
C ARG A 312 -10.32 13.50 19.96
N LYS A 313 -11.13 12.51 19.55
CA LYS A 313 -10.65 11.14 19.32
C LYS A 313 -9.81 11.02 18.03
N ILE A 314 -9.92 11.98 17.10
CA ILE A 314 -9.18 12.02 15.83
C ILE A 314 -8.06 13.04 15.91
N GLN A 315 -6.99 12.69 16.64
CA GLN A 315 -5.74 13.44 16.65
C GLN A 315 -4.67 12.71 15.83
N PRO A 316 -3.67 13.40 15.25
CA PRO A 316 -2.59 12.76 14.48
C PRO A 316 -1.98 11.53 15.18
N ASP A 317 -1.67 11.64 16.47
CA ASP A 317 -1.05 10.58 17.28
C ASP A 317 -1.95 9.34 17.48
N SER A 318 -3.24 9.48 17.17
CA SER A 318 -4.24 8.43 17.30
C SER A 318 -4.52 7.72 15.97
N LEU A 319 -3.78 8.06 14.91
CA LEU A 319 -3.91 7.58 13.54
C LEU A 319 -2.59 6.96 13.06
N THR A 320 -2.65 6.21 11.96
CA THR A 320 -1.46 5.66 11.30
C THR A 320 -1.46 6.03 9.82
N LEU A 321 -0.28 6.19 9.23
CA LEU A 321 -0.12 6.44 7.79
C LEU A 321 -0.64 5.29 6.91
N GLU A 322 -0.82 4.11 7.49
CA GLU A 322 -1.32 2.91 6.81
C GLU A 322 -2.85 2.82 6.85
N ASP A 323 -3.49 3.25 7.96
CA ASP A 323 -4.89 2.88 8.24
C ASP A 323 -5.73 4.00 8.87
N TYR A 324 -5.32 5.28 8.73
CA TYR A 324 -6.08 6.40 9.30
C TYR A 324 -7.56 6.41 8.89
N ASN A 325 -7.91 6.03 7.66
CA ASN A 325 -9.29 5.99 7.17
C ASN A 325 -10.16 5.02 7.99
N SER A 326 -9.68 3.78 8.20
CA SER A 326 -10.42 2.78 8.98
C SER A 326 -10.52 3.19 10.46
N ILE A 327 -9.45 3.78 11.01
CA ILE A 327 -9.44 4.27 12.39
C ILE A 327 -10.47 5.40 12.59
N VAL A 328 -10.58 6.33 11.64
CA VAL A 328 -11.59 7.41 11.67
C VAL A 328 -13.00 6.82 11.64
N GLN A 329 -13.26 5.89 10.72
CA GLN A 329 -14.56 5.23 10.59
C GLN A 329 -14.94 4.47 11.87
N TYR A 330 -14.00 3.74 12.46
CA TYR A 330 -14.21 3.01 13.71
C TYR A 330 -14.58 3.96 14.86
N LYS A 331 -13.82 5.05 15.03
CA LYS A 331 -14.08 6.06 16.06
C LYS A 331 -15.39 6.81 15.85
N PHE A 332 -15.83 6.96 14.61
CA PHE A 332 -17.15 7.48 14.29
C PHE A 332 -18.26 6.54 14.78
N ILE A 333 -18.18 5.24 14.46
CA ILE A 333 -19.16 4.24 14.92
C ILE A 333 -19.24 4.20 16.45
N GLU A 334 -18.10 4.23 17.14
CA GLU A 334 -18.06 4.27 18.60
C GLU A 334 -18.70 5.55 19.16
N SER A 335 -18.48 6.69 18.51
CA SER A 335 -19.08 7.96 18.91
C SER A 335 -20.59 8.00 18.59
N PHE A 336 -21.04 7.33 17.53
CA PHE A 336 -22.47 7.16 17.25
C PHE A 336 -23.16 6.29 18.33
N ARG A 337 -22.50 5.23 18.80
CA ARG A 337 -22.99 4.43 19.94
C ARG A 337 -23.03 5.24 21.23
N GLU A 338 -22.02 6.07 21.49
CA GLU A 338 -22.00 7.01 22.62
C GLU A 338 -23.17 7.99 22.56
N MET A 339 -23.44 8.57 21.39
CA MET A 339 -24.56 9.48 21.16
C MET A 339 -25.90 8.86 21.56
N ASN A 340 -26.20 7.64 21.08
CA ASN A 340 -27.47 6.98 21.39
C ASN A 340 -27.60 6.69 22.89
N ARG A 341 -26.56 6.15 23.52
CA ARG A 341 -26.56 5.89 24.97
C ARG A 341 -26.79 7.16 25.79
N LEU A 342 -26.17 8.28 25.40
CA LEU A 342 -26.28 9.52 26.16
C LEU A 342 -27.66 10.18 26.00
N GLN A 343 -28.30 10.03 24.84
CA GLN A 343 -29.69 10.44 24.63
C GLN A 343 -30.66 9.58 25.44
N GLU A 344 -30.51 8.25 25.39
CA GLU A 344 -31.32 7.31 26.19
C GLU A 344 -31.16 7.57 27.70
N GLN A 345 -29.95 7.88 28.14
CA GLN A 345 -29.66 8.24 29.53
C GLN A 345 -30.38 9.53 29.93
N TYR A 346 -30.31 10.56 29.08
CA TYR A 346 -30.98 11.84 29.32
C TYR A 346 -32.51 11.67 29.41
N ASP A 347 -33.10 10.93 28.48
CA ASP A 347 -34.52 10.57 28.48
C ASP A 347 -34.92 9.85 29.78
N SER A 348 -34.17 8.81 30.15
CA SER A 348 -34.44 8.00 31.34
C SER A 348 -34.37 8.82 32.63
N GLU A 349 -33.31 9.60 32.81
CA GLU A 349 -33.06 10.36 34.05
C GLU A 349 -34.00 11.56 34.21
N THR A 350 -34.45 12.16 33.09
CA THR A 350 -35.43 13.26 33.13
C THR A 350 -36.88 12.79 33.09
N GLY A 351 -37.12 11.47 33.00
CA GLY A 351 -38.46 10.93 32.83
C GLY A 351 -39.13 11.43 31.55
N HIS A 352 -38.39 11.44 30.44
CA HIS A 352 -38.81 11.99 29.14
C HIS A 352 -39.28 13.45 29.26
N GLY A 353 -38.51 14.26 29.99
CA GLY A 353 -38.80 15.67 30.23
C GLY A 353 -39.80 15.96 31.35
N THR A 354 -40.34 14.98 32.07
CA THR A 354 -41.30 15.24 33.17
C THR A 354 -40.65 15.70 34.48
N ASN A 355 -39.36 15.41 34.69
CA ASN A 355 -38.61 15.77 35.89
C ASN A 355 -37.78 17.05 35.67
N GLN A 356 -38.33 18.19 36.10
CA GLN A 356 -37.70 19.50 35.93
C GLN A 356 -36.35 19.64 36.65
N ALA A 357 -36.21 19.05 37.83
CA ALA A 357 -34.97 19.14 38.60
C ALA A 357 -33.84 18.36 37.91
N ALA A 358 -34.14 17.17 37.40
CA ALA A 358 -33.18 16.38 36.62
C ALA A 358 -32.79 17.09 35.31
N GLN A 359 -33.76 17.66 34.59
CA GLN A 359 -33.47 18.41 33.36
C GLN A 359 -32.58 19.64 33.66
N ALA A 360 -32.84 20.39 34.73
CA ALA A 360 -31.99 21.52 35.11
C ALA A 360 -30.53 21.10 35.44
N ALA A 361 -30.36 19.94 36.08
CA ALA A 361 -29.02 19.38 36.34
C ALA A 361 -28.32 18.99 35.02
N TRP A 362 -29.04 18.36 34.09
CA TRP A 362 -28.53 18.04 32.76
C TRP A 362 -28.18 19.29 31.94
N ASN A 363 -29.01 20.33 31.97
CA ASN A 363 -28.75 21.61 31.32
C ASN A 363 -27.38 22.16 31.76
N SER A 364 -27.18 22.25 33.08
CA SER A 364 -25.93 22.74 33.67
C SER A 364 -24.73 21.89 33.25
N ARG A 365 -24.89 20.56 33.23
CA ARG A 365 -23.84 19.61 32.83
C ARG A 365 -23.47 19.75 31.35
N ILE A 366 -24.46 19.74 30.46
CA ILE A 366 -24.27 19.84 29.01
C ILE A 366 -23.59 21.16 28.67
N GLU A 367 -24.06 22.27 29.26
CA GLU A 367 -23.46 23.58 29.06
C GLU A 367 -22.01 23.63 29.56
N ALA A 368 -21.73 23.09 30.75
CA ALA A 368 -20.38 23.05 31.29
C ALA A 368 -19.45 22.22 30.39
N ASP A 369 -19.93 21.11 29.84
CA ASP A 369 -19.17 20.28 28.92
C ASP A 369 -18.94 20.96 27.57
N LEU A 370 -19.96 21.58 26.96
CA LEU A 370 -19.83 22.32 25.71
C LEU A 370 -18.92 23.54 25.83
N ARG A 371 -18.92 24.23 26.97
CA ARG A 371 -17.98 25.33 27.26
C ARG A 371 -16.52 24.89 27.21
N LYS A 372 -16.19 23.62 27.52
CA LYS A 372 -14.82 23.08 27.37
C LYS A 372 -14.35 23.00 25.92
N TYR A 373 -15.26 23.18 24.97
CA TYR A 373 -15.00 23.24 23.53
C TYR A 373 -15.21 24.65 22.96
N GLY A 374 -15.38 25.67 23.81
CA GLY A 374 -15.64 27.04 23.39
C GLY A 374 -17.06 27.28 22.85
N ILE A 375 -17.96 26.33 23.03
CA ILE A 375 -19.36 26.42 22.59
C ILE A 375 -20.19 26.97 23.73
N LYS A 376 -20.98 28.02 23.43
CA LYS A 376 -21.98 28.58 24.34
C LYS A 376 -23.36 28.23 23.78
N PRO A 377 -23.94 27.09 24.19
CA PRO A 377 -25.21 26.59 23.66
C PRO A 377 -26.42 27.38 24.18
#